data_AF-A0A7L5DIQ6-F1
#
_entry.id   AF-A0A7L5DIQ6-F1
#
_cell.length_a   1.000
_cell.length_b   1.000
_cell.length_c   1.000
_cell.angle_alpha   90.00
_cell.angle_beta   90.00
_cell.angle_gamma   90.00
#
_symmetry.space_group_name_H-M   'P 1'
#
loop_
_entity.id
_entity.type
_entity.pdbx_description
1 polymer ?
#
loop_
_entity_poly.entity_id
_entity_poly.type
_entity_poly.pdbx_seq_one_letter_code
_entity_poly.pdbx_strand_id
1 'polypeptide(L)'
;MTDETLTQVLPEHKGLAFIITKSYKKDMSAEALYEATRGVWKDVPEHDASFLYAFATCKGIVKEVYEIEQWEKAGTKPYTMVSHADTNLTNRWEFVGHVAPESVRSLYIGKKIVRSYGSPFKKVGG
;
A
#
# COMPACT_ATOMS: atom_id res chain seq x y z
N MET A 1 -7.88 4.27 22.85
CA MET A 1 -8.01 5.28 21.78
C MET A 1 -6.60 5.54 21.29
N THR A 2 -6.24 5.03 20.12
CA THR A 2 -4.98 5.44 19.47
C THR A 2 -5.15 6.87 19.02
N ASP A 3 -4.28 7.77 19.51
CA ASP A 3 -4.18 9.13 19.01
C ASP A 3 -3.88 9.06 17.51
N GLU A 4 -4.81 9.50 16.66
CA GLU A 4 -4.65 9.53 15.21
C GLU A 4 -3.77 10.72 14.82
N THR A 5 -2.51 10.69 15.25
CA THR A 5 -1.57 11.77 14.97
C THR A 5 -1.34 11.87 13.47
N LEU A 6 -1.48 13.08 12.92
CA LEU A 6 -1.11 13.35 11.55
C LEU A 6 0.40 13.19 11.39
N THR A 7 0.83 12.44 10.37
CA THR A 7 2.25 12.18 10.11
C THR A 7 2.62 12.48 8.66
N GLN A 8 3.84 12.98 8.48
CA GLN A 8 4.50 13.09 7.19
C GLN A 8 5.50 11.94 7.06
N VAL A 9 5.56 11.33 5.88
CA VAL A 9 6.51 10.26 5.58
C VAL A 9 7.87 10.88 5.32
N LEU A 10 8.90 10.32 5.95
CA LEU A 10 10.28 10.80 5.80
C LEU A 10 10.81 10.53 4.38
N PRO A 11 11.71 11.38 3.83
CA PRO A 11 12.25 11.20 2.48
C PRO A 11 12.94 9.84 2.25
N GLU A 12 13.63 9.29 3.24
CA GLU A 12 14.25 7.96 3.20
C GLU A 12 13.22 6.81 3.13
N HIS A 13 11.97 7.09 3.51
CA HIS A 13 10.85 6.16 3.49
C HIS A 13 9.89 6.46 2.32
N LYS A 14 10.40 7.08 1.25
CA LYS A 14 9.64 7.45 0.05
C LYS A 14 8.89 6.25 -0.53
N GLY A 15 7.63 6.48 -0.90
CA GLY A 15 6.74 5.39 -1.26
C GLY A 15 5.36 5.83 -1.75
N LEU A 16 4.46 4.87 -1.79
CA LEU A 16 3.06 5.03 -2.19
C LEU A 16 2.13 4.68 -1.04
N ALA A 17 1.26 5.60 -0.67
CA ALA A 17 0.17 5.35 0.27
C ALA A 17 -1.09 4.90 -0.48
N PHE A 18 -1.38 3.60 -0.43
CA PHE A 18 -2.52 2.97 -1.10
C PHE A 18 -3.80 3.08 -0.29
N ILE A 19 -4.91 3.36 -0.95
CA ILE A 19 -6.23 3.44 -0.31
C ILE A 19 -6.94 2.10 -0.47
N ILE A 20 -6.92 1.29 0.58
CA ILE A 20 -7.52 -0.06 0.60
C ILE A 20 -8.89 -0.10 1.28
N THR A 21 -9.53 1.06 1.47
CA THR A 21 -10.77 1.21 2.26
C THR A 21 -11.91 0.30 1.80
N LYS A 22 -11.97 -0.06 0.50
CA LYS A 22 -13.01 -0.97 -0.03
C LYS A 22 -12.75 -2.44 0.30
N SER A 23 -11.50 -2.85 0.40
CA SER A 23 -11.09 -4.25 0.62
C SER A 23 -10.75 -4.55 2.08
N TYR A 24 -10.44 -3.52 2.86
CA TYR A 24 -10.04 -3.65 4.26
C TYR A 24 -11.20 -4.12 5.16
N LYS A 25 -10.90 -5.14 5.98
CA LYS A 25 -11.77 -5.59 7.08
C LYS A 25 -10.93 -5.57 8.37
N LYS A 26 -11.56 -5.20 9.49
CA LYS A 26 -10.86 -5.04 10.78
C LYS A 26 -10.08 -6.29 11.19
N ASP A 27 -10.63 -7.47 10.89
CA ASP A 27 -10.11 -8.77 11.31
C ASP A 27 -9.56 -9.57 10.11
N MET A 28 -9.11 -8.90 9.05
CA MET A 28 -8.44 -9.58 7.93
C MET A 28 -7.05 -10.07 8.32
N SER A 29 -6.63 -11.21 7.77
CA SER A 29 -5.28 -11.74 8.04
C SER A 29 -4.18 -10.86 7.44
N ALA A 30 -2.94 -11.09 7.85
CA ALA A 30 -1.78 -10.38 7.30
C ALA A 30 -1.64 -10.61 5.79
N GLU A 31 -1.91 -11.83 5.33
CA GLU A 31 -1.88 -12.21 3.91
C GLU A 31 -2.97 -11.47 3.12
N ALA A 32 -4.18 -11.38 3.69
CA ALA A 32 -5.26 -10.64 3.06
C ALA A 32 -4.95 -9.14 2.99
N LEU A 33 -4.34 -8.56 4.03
CA LEU A 33 -3.93 -7.15 4.06
C LEU A 33 -2.83 -6.89 3.02
N TYR A 34 -1.88 -7.81 2.89
CA TYR A 34 -0.85 -7.76 1.86
C TYR A 34 -1.47 -7.83 0.46
N GLU A 35 -2.32 -8.83 0.18
CA GLU A 35 -2.98 -8.95 -1.13
C GLU A 35 -3.82 -7.72 -1.49
N ALA A 36 -4.53 -7.14 -0.53
CA ALA A 36 -5.31 -5.92 -0.74
C ALA A 36 -4.43 -4.69 -1.03
N THR A 37 -3.18 -4.69 -0.58
CA THR A 37 -2.24 -3.58 -0.73
C THR A 37 -1.37 -3.74 -1.96
N ARG A 38 -0.93 -4.98 -2.26
CA ARG A 38 0.06 -5.25 -3.30
C ARG A 38 -0.41 -4.91 -4.70
N GLY A 39 -1.71 -5.01 -4.97
CA GLY A 39 -2.14 -5.40 -6.29
C GLY A 39 -3.30 -4.65 -6.92
N VAL A 40 -3.25 -4.73 -8.26
CA VAL A 40 -4.19 -4.28 -9.29
C VAL A 40 -4.27 -2.74 -9.41
N TRP A 41 -3.14 -2.08 -9.22
CA TRP A 41 -3.02 -0.63 -9.33
C TRP A 41 -2.76 -0.18 -10.76
N LYS A 42 -3.40 0.91 -11.16
CA LYS A 42 -3.17 1.57 -12.45
C LYS A 42 -2.28 2.80 -12.24
N ASP A 43 -1.43 3.11 -13.21
CA ASP A 43 -0.65 4.35 -13.27
C ASP A 43 0.30 4.56 -12.07
N VAL A 44 0.76 3.47 -11.44
CA VAL A 44 1.85 3.51 -10.45
C VAL A 44 3.18 3.86 -11.14
N PRO A 45 4.11 4.53 -10.45
CA PRO A 45 5.45 4.82 -10.98
C PRO A 45 6.36 3.58 -10.92
N GLU A 46 6.02 2.54 -11.68
CA GLU A 46 6.69 1.23 -11.66
C GLU A 46 8.19 1.30 -12.05
N HIS A 47 8.56 2.32 -12.83
CA HIS A 47 9.92 2.53 -13.31
C HIS A 47 10.79 3.37 -12.37
N ASP A 48 10.21 3.98 -11.33
CA ASP A 48 10.95 4.85 -10.40
C ASP A 48 11.33 4.07 -9.14
N ALA A 49 12.58 3.60 -9.11
CA ALA A 49 13.16 2.84 -8.02
C ALA A 49 13.30 3.62 -6.70
N SER A 50 13.01 4.94 -6.69
CA SER A 50 13.00 5.71 -5.44
C SER A 50 11.73 5.51 -4.59
N PHE A 51 10.69 4.86 -5.14
CA PHE A 51 9.51 4.47 -4.37
C PHE A 51 9.73 3.11 -3.70
N LEU A 52 10.36 3.14 -2.52
CA LEU A 52 10.81 1.96 -1.79
C LEU A 52 9.70 1.30 -0.94
N TYR A 53 8.68 2.06 -0.55
CA TYR A 53 7.67 1.58 0.41
C TYR A 53 6.23 1.63 -0.12
N ALA A 54 5.42 0.68 0.33
CA ALA A 54 3.97 0.67 0.16
C ALA A 54 3.27 0.80 1.52
N PHE A 55 2.50 1.86 1.70
CA PHE A 55 1.71 2.09 2.92
C PHE A 55 0.27 1.66 2.68
N ALA A 56 -0.19 0.63 3.39
CA ALA A 56 -1.58 0.20 3.38
C ALA A 56 -2.42 1.18 4.19
N THR A 57 -3.27 1.99 3.56
CA THR A 57 -4.10 2.98 4.27
C THR A 57 -5.59 2.70 4.18
N CYS A 58 -6.26 2.77 5.32
CA CYS A 58 -7.73 2.73 5.40
C CYS A 58 -8.22 4.01 6.06
N LYS A 59 -9.05 4.79 5.35
CA LYS A 59 -9.49 6.13 5.78
C LYS A 59 -8.33 7.07 6.17
N GLY A 60 -7.16 6.90 5.53
CA GLY A 60 -5.93 7.66 5.79
C GLY A 60 -5.10 7.13 6.97
N ILE A 61 -5.58 6.14 7.72
CA ILE A 61 -4.82 5.50 8.80
C ILE A 61 -3.98 4.37 8.22
N VAL A 62 -2.68 4.39 8.49
CA VAL A 62 -1.75 3.32 8.08
C VAL A 62 -2.06 2.05 8.87
N LYS A 63 -2.25 0.95 8.15
CA LYS A 63 -2.54 -0.39 8.68
C LYS A 63 -1.32 -1.29 8.64
N GLU A 64 -0.47 -1.11 7.64
CA GLU A 64 0.80 -1.82 7.50
C GLU A 64 1.72 -1.05 6.54
N VAL A 65 3.02 -1.32 6.60
CA VAL A 65 4.04 -0.81 5.67
C VAL A 65 4.83 -2.00 5.11
N TYR A 66 5.01 -2.01 3.79
CA TYR A 66 5.79 -3.01 3.07
C TYR A 66 6.97 -2.36 2.36
N GLU A 67 8.09 -3.06 2.29
CA GLU A 67 9.17 -2.75 1.36
C GLU A 67 8.83 -3.34 0.00
N ILE A 68 9.04 -2.54 -1.05
CA ILE A 68 8.86 -2.93 -2.45
C ILE A 68 10.22 -3.41 -2.97
N GLU A 69 10.27 -4.68 -3.39
CA GLU A 69 11.44 -5.23 -4.05
C GLU A 69 11.40 -4.96 -5.55
N GLN A 70 10.24 -5.16 -6.17
CA GLN A 70 10.02 -4.95 -7.59
C GLN A 70 8.55 -4.77 -7.96
N TRP A 71 8.31 -4.28 -9.17
CA TRP A 71 7.00 -4.19 -9.79
C TRP A 71 6.82 -5.25 -10.87
N GLU A 72 5.66 -5.90 -10.88
CA GLU A 72 5.25 -6.86 -11.91
C GLU A 72 3.88 -6.49 -12.49
N LYS A 73 3.56 -7.01 -13.67
CA LYS A 73 2.20 -6.88 -14.23
C LYS A 73 1.21 -7.59 -13.32
N ALA A 74 0.06 -6.95 -13.07
CA ALA A 74 -0.95 -7.52 -12.21
C ALA A 74 -1.46 -8.86 -12.75
N GLY A 75 -1.64 -9.84 -11.85
CA GLY A 75 -2.13 -11.18 -12.20
C GLY A 75 -1.03 -12.19 -12.52
N THR A 76 0.25 -11.85 -12.35
CA THR A 76 1.36 -12.81 -12.45
C THR A 76 1.47 -13.69 -11.21
N LYS A 77 0.97 -13.24 -10.06
CA LYS A 77 0.85 -14.04 -8.83
C LYS A 77 -0.61 -14.41 -8.53
N PRO A 78 -0.89 -15.57 -7.92
CA PRO A 78 -2.24 -15.93 -7.51
C PRO A 78 -2.76 -14.98 -6.43
N TYR A 79 -4.05 -14.67 -6.48
CA TYR A 79 -4.79 -13.99 -5.41
C TYR A 79 -5.71 -15.02 -4.76
N THR A 80 -5.57 -15.20 -3.46
CA THR A 80 -6.27 -16.25 -2.70
C THR A 80 -7.24 -15.69 -1.66
N MET A 81 -7.00 -14.46 -1.21
CA MET A 81 -7.74 -13.79 -0.14
C MET A 81 -8.62 -12.64 -0.67
N VAL A 82 -8.22 -12.02 -1.78
CA VAL A 82 -8.93 -10.89 -2.40
C VAL A 82 -9.34 -11.23 -3.84
N SER A 83 -10.65 -11.24 -4.10
CA SER A 83 -11.17 -11.49 -5.44
C SER A 83 -10.98 -10.28 -6.36
N HIS A 84 -10.44 -10.55 -7.55
CA HIS A 84 -10.31 -9.60 -8.66
C HIS A 84 -11.07 -10.07 -9.92
N ALA A 85 -12.02 -11.00 -9.78
CA ALA A 85 -12.70 -11.67 -10.90
C ALA A 85 -13.31 -10.69 -11.92
N ASP A 86 -13.86 -9.55 -11.46
CA ASP A 86 -14.47 -8.54 -12.32
C ASP A 86 -13.50 -7.40 -12.72
N THR A 87 -12.20 -7.54 -12.44
CA THR A 87 -11.22 -6.48 -12.67
C THR A 87 -10.41 -6.74 -13.93
N ASN A 88 -10.43 -5.79 -14.88
CA ASN A 88 -9.51 -5.81 -16.01
C ASN A 88 -8.08 -5.56 -15.51
N LEU A 89 -7.24 -6.59 -15.58
CA LEU A 89 -5.84 -6.56 -15.13
C LEU A 89 -4.88 -5.91 -16.15
N THR A 90 -5.35 -5.63 -17.37
CA THR A 90 -4.53 -4.99 -18.42
C THR A 90 -3.99 -3.64 -17.96
N ASN A 91 -2.69 -3.40 -18.18
CA ASN A 91 -1.99 -2.17 -17.80
C ASN A 91 -2.08 -1.84 -16.30
N ARG A 92 -2.19 -2.87 -15.47
CA ARG A 92 -2.09 -2.75 -14.03
C ARG A 92 -0.85 -3.45 -13.52
N TRP A 93 -0.43 -3.01 -12.35
CA TRP A 93 0.79 -3.46 -11.71
C TRP A 93 0.50 -3.92 -10.29
N GLU A 94 1.34 -4.84 -9.83
CA GLU A 94 1.43 -5.27 -8.45
C GLU A 94 2.89 -5.18 -8.01
N PHE A 95 3.11 -4.89 -6.73
CA PHE A 95 4.45 -4.99 -6.18
C PHE A 95 4.68 -6.38 -5.60
N VAL A 96 5.93 -6.84 -5.70
CA VAL A 96 6.47 -7.95 -4.90
C VAL A 96 7.33 -7.34 -3.82
N GLY A 97 7.24 -7.90 -2.61
CA GLY A 97 7.87 -7.32 -1.44
C GLY A 97 7.39 -7.98 -0.15
N HIS A 98 7.85 -7.44 0.97
CA HIS A 98 7.64 -8.02 2.30
C HIS A 98 7.35 -6.94 3.34
N VAL A 99 6.93 -7.35 4.54
CA VAL A 99 6.67 -6.44 5.66
C VAL A 99 7.95 -5.67 5.98
N ALA A 100 7.86 -4.34 6.04
CA ALA A 100 9.02 -3.49 6.30
C ALA A 100 9.64 -3.75 7.69
N PRO A 101 10.89 -3.34 7.95
CA PRO A 101 11.49 -3.42 9.27
C PRO A 101 10.67 -2.70 10.35
N GLU A 102 10.71 -3.21 11.58
CA GLU A 102 9.96 -2.63 12.70
C GLU A 102 10.36 -1.17 12.99
N SER A 103 11.62 -0.81 12.74
CA SER A 103 12.15 0.55 12.83
C SER A 103 11.43 1.54 11.90
N VAL A 104 10.89 1.06 10.77
CA VAL A 104 10.09 1.85 9.83
C VAL A 104 8.62 1.79 10.20
N ARG A 105 8.09 0.58 10.44
CA ARG A 105 6.66 0.35 10.70
C ARG A 105 6.15 1.11 11.92
N SER A 106 6.90 1.05 13.02
CA SER A 106 6.56 1.73 14.27
C SER A 106 6.44 3.25 14.13
N LEU A 107 7.05 3.84 13.09
CA LEU A 107 6.91 5.27 12.79
C LEU A 107 5.56 5.62 12.17
N TYR A 108 4.82 4.68 11.59
CA TYR A 108 3.68 5.01 10.73
C TYR A 108 2.40 4.26 11.06
N ILE A 109 2.47 3.00 11.50
CA ILE A 109 1.27 2.21 11.81
C ILE A 109 0.40 2.95 12.84
N GLY A 110 -0.90 3.04 12.55
CA GLY A 110 -1.87 3.75 13.38
C GLY A 110 -1.90 5.27 13.19
N LYS A 111 -0.90 5.85 12.52
CA LYS A 111 -0.85 7.28 12.23
C LYS A 111 -1.60 7.62 10.94
N LYS A 112 -1.93 8.90 10.79
CA LYS A 112 -2.73 9.41 9.68
C LYS A 112 -1.86 10.07 8.61
N ILE A 113 -1.95 9.57 7.38
CA ILE A 113 -1.37 10.21 6.18
C ILE A 113 -2.47 10.98 5.46
N VAL A 114 -2.21 12.24 5.10
CA VAL A 114 -3.18 13.06 4.36
C VAL A 114 -3.48 12.44 2.99
N ARG A 115 -4.73 12.02 2.78
CA ARG A 115 -5.25 11.53 1.50
C ARG A 115 -5.30 12.63 0.43
N SER A 116 -5.12 12.24 -0.83
CA SER A 116 -5.60 13.00 -1.98
C SER A 116 -7.00 12.52 -2.38
N TYR A 117 -7.81 13.40 -2.95
CA TYR A 117 -9.11 13.03 -3.53
C TYR A 117 -8.92 12.58 -4.98
N GLY A 118 -9.64 11.55 -5.40
CA GLY A 118 -9.68 11.10 -6.81
C GLY A 118 -8.54 10.18 -7.26
N SER A 119 -7.54 9.89 -6.41
CA SER A 119 -6.48 8.92 -6.71
C SER A 119 -6.57 7.70 -5.80
N PRO A 120 -6.35 6.47 -6.32
CA PRO A 120 -6.31 5.24 -5.50
C PRO A 120 -5.08 5.17 -4.58
N PHE A 121 -4.06 5.98 -4.82
CA PHE A 121 -2.89 6.11 -3.95
C PHE A 121 -2.28 7.52 -4.00
N LYS A 122 -1.36 7.80 -3.09
CA LYS A 122 -0.61 9.07 -3.02
C LYS A 122 0.89 8.81 -2.94
N LYS A 123 1.69 9.57 -3.70
CA LYS A 123 3.15 9.63 -3.53
C LYS A 123 3.50 10.34 -2.22
N VAL A 124 4.39 9.75 -1.41
CA VAL A 124 4.77 10.24 -0.07
C VAL A 124 6.29 10.17 0.10
N GLY A 125 6.84 10.95 1.05
CA GLY A 125 8.29 11.06 1.26
C GLY A 125 9.00 11.82 0.13
N GLY A 126 8.35 12.87 -0.38
CA GLY A 126 8.91 13.79 -1.39
C GLY A 126 8.94 15.21 -0.87
#